data_AF-A0A3R8Q3H7-F1
#
_entry.id   AF-A0A3R8Q3H7-F1
#
_cell.length_a   1.000
_cell.length_b   1.000
_cell.length_c   1.000
_cell.angle_alpha   90.00
_cell.angle_beta   90.00
_cell.angle_gamma   90.00
#
_symmetry.space_group_name_H-M   'P 1'
#
loop_
_entity.id
_entity.type
_entity.pdbx_description
1 polymer ?
#
loop_
_entity_poly.entity_id
_entity_poly.type
_entity_poly.pdbx_seq_one_letter_code
_entity_poly.pdbx_strand_id
1 'polypeptide(L)'
;MENILVAGANGTTGKKVVHLLKASQYFNPVAMVRKKEQLAQFEKDGIDTVLGDLEEDITHTVANIDKVIFAAGSGGEKVVAVDQEGAKRLIDASKNANVKRFVMLSSMGADNPEVAEDLKEYLQAKHNADEYLKSTDLHYMIVRPGSLTNETGTGKISLKRHFGKHGSITRDDVAQTLVHALHEDAGTNETFEILEGDTLIGKALDSVS
;
A
#
# COMPACT_ATOMS: atom_id res chain seq x y z
N MET A 1 -0.68 17.06 12.15
CA MET A 1 -0.45 16.18 10.98
C MET A 1 -0.11 14.81 11.52
N GLU A 2 -0.64 13.76 10.91
CA GLU A 2 -0.33 12.37 11.26
C GLU A 2 0.89 11.89 10.47
N ASN A 3 1.82 11.18 11.11
CA ASN A 3 2.99 10.62 10.45
C ASN A 3 2.64 9.32 9.73
N ILE A 4 2.94 9.27 8.43
CA ILE A 4 2.60 8.14 7.56
C ILE A 4 3.88 7.48 7.06
N LEU A 5 4.16 6.28 7.57
CA LEU A 5 5.26 5.48 7.05
C LEU A 5 4.87 4.88 5.70
N VAL A 6 5.71 5.09 4.68
CA VAL A 6 5.54 4.49 3.35
C VAL A 6 6.63 3.45 3.12
N ALA A 7 6.30 2.18 3.30
CA ALA A 7 7.16 1.08 2.86
C ALA A 7 7.10 0.95 1.34
N GLY A 8 8.25 0.81 0.69
CA GLY A 8 8.33 0.86 -0.77
C GLY A 8 8.32 2.27 -1.36
N ALA A 9 8.67 3.29 -0.56
CA ALA A 9 8.67 4.70 -0.96
C ALA A 9 9.48 4.99 -2.25
N ASN A 10 10.54 4.22 -2.54
CA ASN A 10 11.34 4.39 -3.75
C ASN A 10 10.75 3.71 -5.01
N GLY A 11 9.70 2.89 -4.86
CA GLY A 11 9.01 2.25 -5.99
C GLY A 11 8.15 3.23 -6.79
N THR A 12 7.71 2.82 -8.00
CA THR A 12 6.95 3.68 -8.90
C THR A 12 5.65 4.21 -8.27
N THR A 13 4.88 3.34 -7.60
CA THR A 13 3.66 3.74 -6.88
C THR A 13 4.00 4.45 -5.57
N GLY A 14 5.01 3.98 -4.82
CA GLY A 14 5.43 4.58 -3.54
C GLY A 14 5.87 6.04 -3.68
N LYS A 15 6.60 6.40 -4.74
CA LYS A 15 7.00 7.79 -5.01
C LYS A 15 5.79 8.70 -5.20
N LYS A 16 4.74 8.21 -5.88
CA LYS A 16 3.49 8.94 -6.09
C LYS A 16 2.74 9.13 -4.76
N VAL A 17 2.67 8.09 -3.95
CA VAL A 17 2.09 8.15 -2.59
C VAL A 17 2.80 9.20 -1.75
N VAL A 18 4.13 9.16 -1.68
CA VAL A 18 4.92 10.12 -0.90
C VAL A 18 4.68 11.56 -1.34
N HIS A 19 4.61 11.81 -2.66
CA HIS A 19 4.34 13.15 -3.18
C HIS A 19 2.95 13.66 -2.82
N LEU A 20 1.93 12.80 -2.91
CA LEU A 20 0.55 13.13 -2.50
C LEU A 20 0.46 13.42 -1.01
N LEU A 21 1.13 12.62 -0.16
CA LEU A 21 1.19 12.84 1.27
C LEU A 21 1.88 14.16 1.62
N LYS A 22 2.99 14.50 0.95
CA LYS A 22 3.69 15.78 1.15
C LYS A 22 2.80 16.99 0.82
N ALA A 23 1.93 16.86 -0.17
CA ALA A 23 0.97 17.91 -0.54
C ALA A 23 -0.27 17.96 0.38
N SER A 24 -0.42 17.00 1.30
CA SER A 24 -1.56 16.93 2.22
C SER A 24 -1.41 17.94 3.36
N GLN A 25 -2.54 18.49 3.80
CA GLN A 25 -2.62 19.28 5.03
C GLN A 25 -2.78 18.41 6.30
N TYR A 26 -3.06 17.11 6.13
CA TYR A 26 -3.36 16.19 7.23
C TYR A 26 -2.20 15.26 7.56
N PHE A 27 -1.37 14.94 6.58
CA PHE A 27 -0.39 13.87 6.65
C PHE A 27 1.04 14.38 6.47
N ASN A 28 1.98 13.74 7.15
CA ASN A 28 3.42 13.92 6.96
C ASN A 28 4.03 12.60 6.49
N PRO A 29 4.62 12.52 5.29
CA PRO A 29 5.24 11.27 4.83
C PRO A 29 6.57 11.00 5.53
N VAL A 30 6.74 9.76 5.99
CA VAL A 30 8.02 9.18 6.40
C VAL A 30 8.39 8.08 5.39
N ALA A 31 9.36 8.36 4.53
CA ALA A 31 9.78 7.43 3.48
C ALA A 31 10.71 6.36 4.06
N MET A 32 10.26 5.10 4.09
CA MET A 32 11.13 3.98 4.42
C MET A 32 11.98 3.62 3.21
N VAL A 33 13.31 3.66 3.38
CA VAL A 33 14.28 3.35 2.33
C VAL A 33 15.23 2.25 2.77
N ARG A 34 15.64 1.41 1.81
CA ARG A 34 16.51 0.27 2.09
C ARG A 34 17.98 0.69 2.19
N LYS A 35 18.40 1.63 1.33
CA LYS A 35 19.81 2.01 1.17
C LYS A 35 20.02 3.49 1.44
N LYS A 36 21.17 3.84 2.03
CA LYS A 36 21.51 5.23 2.39
C LYS A 36 21.51 6.17 1.19
N GLU A 37 21.87 5.67 0.00
CA GLU A 37 21.92 6.50 -1.22
C GLU A 37 20.53 6.96 -1.66
N GLN A 38 19.46 6.29 -1.20
CA GLN A 38 18.07 6.67 -1.47
C GLN A 38 17.57 7.80 -0.57
N LEU A 39 18.27 8.13 0.53
CA LEU A 39 17.87 9.19 1.46
C LEU A 39 17.88 10.55 0.77
N ALA A 40 18.94 10.83 0.02
CA ALA A 40 19.21 12.15 -0.55
C ALA A 40 18.12 12.68 -1.49
N GLN A 41 17.33 11.81 -2.14
CA GLN A 41 16.23 12.29 -3.00
C GLN A 41 15.04 12.80 -2.17
N PHE A 42 14.76 12.18 -1.03
CA PHE A 42 13.63 12.55 -0.16
C PHE A 42 13.98 13.75 0.72
N GLU A 43 15.21 13.80 1.24
CA GLU A 43 15.70 14.93 2.04
C GLU A 43 15.71 16.24 1.25
N LYS A 44 16.10 16.19 -0.04
CA LYS A 44 16.04 17.36 -0.95
C LYS A 44 14.63 17.91 -1.11
N ASP A 45 13.65 17.04 -1.00
CA ASP A 45 12.24 17.37 -1.04
C ASP A 45 11.66 17.64 0.36
N GLY A 46 12.48 17.70 1.41
CA GLY A 46 12.01 17.94 2.78
C GLY A 46 11.09 16.84 3.31
N ILE A 47 11.26 15.60 2.83
CA ILE A 47 10.53 14.42 3.27
C ILE A 47 11.38 13.67 4.30
N ASP A 48 10.79 13.37 5.45
CA ASP A 48 11.44 12.56 6.49
C ASP A 48 11.72 11.15 5.97
N THR A 49 12.82 10.56 6.41
CA THR A 49 13.24 9.22 5.98
C THR A 49 13.60 8.34 7.16
N VAL A 50 13.41 7.03 6.97
CA VAL A 50 13.91 6.02 7.91
C VAL A 50 14.52 4.86 7.13
N LEU A 51 15.69 4.39 7.58
CA LEU A 51 16.31 3.21 6.99
C LEU A 51 15.63 1.94 7.50
N GLY A 52 15.30 1.03 6.60
CA GLY A 52 14.91 -0.32 6.98
C GLY A 52 14.85 -1.26 5.78
N ASP A 53 15.26 -2.50 6.01
CA ASP A 53 15.17 -3.59 5.03
C ASP A 53 14.07 -4.55 5.47
N LEU A 54 13.08 -4.80 4.62
CA LEU A 54 11.97 -5.72 4.91
C LEU A 54 12.42 -7.17 5.11
N GLU A 55 13.65 -7.50 4.70
CA GLU A 55 14.29 -8.79 4.97
C GLU A 55 14.91 -8.89 6.40
N GLU A 56 14.98 -7.78 7.14
CA GLU A 56 15.63 -7.64 8.46
C GLU A 56 14.65 -7.16 9.56
N ASP A 57 15.17 -6.77 10.72
CA ASP A 57 14.40 -6.10 11.77
C ASP A 57 14.09 -4.65 11.38
N ILE A 58 12.82 -4.29 11.50
CA ILE A 58 12.24 -3.01 11.10
C ILE A 58 11.39 -2.39 12.22
N THR A 59 11.45 -2.92 13.44
CA THR A 59 10.66 -2.43 14.58
C THR A 59 10.88 -0.96 14.88
N HIS A 60 12.09 -0.43 14.63
CA HIS A 60 12.38 1.00 14.80
C HIS A 60 11.71 1.90 13.77
N THR A 61 11.29 1.36 12.61
CA THR A 61 10.74 2.17 11.51
C THR A 61 9.34 2.72 11.80
N VAL A 62 8.63 2.10 12.76
CA VAL A 62 7.28 2.48 13.18
C VAL A 62 7.25 3.39 14.43
N ALA A 63 8.42 3.83 14.91
CA ALA A 63 8.47 4.78 16.03
C ALA A 63 7.85 6.13 15.64
N ASN A 64 6.89 6.61 16.44
CA ASN A 64 6.14 7.85 16.20
C ASN A 64 5.38 7.88 14.86
N ILE A 65 4.94 6.71 14.39
CA ILE A 65 4.11 6.58 13.18
C ILE A 65 2.65 6.39 13.57
N ASP A 66 1.76 7.18 12.95
CA ASP A 66 0.32 7.09 13.18
C ASP A 66 -0.32 6.02 12.27
N LYS A 67 0.07 5.99 10.99
CA LYS A 67 -0.50 5.07 9.98
C LYS A 67 0.58 4.58 9.02
N VAL A 68 0.35 3.44 8.39
CA VAL A 68 1.31 2.80 7.47
C VAL A 68 0.66 2.57 6.12
N ILE A 69 1.41 2.86 5.05
CA ILE A 69 1.13 2.35 3.69
C ILE A 69 2.21 1.34 3.33
N PHE A 70 1.81 0.10 3.06
CA PHE A 70 2.68 -0.89 2.44
C PHE A 70 2.51 -0.86 0.92
N ALA A 71 3.42 -0.16 0.24
CA ALA A 71 3.53 -0.09 -1.22
C ALA A 71 4.81 -0.75 -1.73
N ALA A 72 5.46 -1.56 -0.89
CA ALA A 72 6.62 -2.34 -1.26
C ALA A 72 6.20 -3.54 -2.11
N GLY A 73 7.06 -3.87 -3.05
CA GLY A 73 6.97 -5.07 -3.86
C GLY A 73 8.36 -5.36 -4.38
N SER A 74 8.65 -6.62 -4.56
CA SER A 74 10.00 -7.04 -4.87
C SER A 74 10.39 -6.93 -6.35
N GLY A 75 9.43 -6.53 -7.20
CA GLY A 75 9.60 -6.55 -8.66
C GLY A 75 9.59 -7.96 -9.25
N GLY A 76 9.12 -8.96 -8.50
CA GLY A 76 9.07 -10.37 -8.91
C GLY A 76 10.26 -11.21 -8.43
N GLU A 77 11.26 -10.61 -7.78
CA GLU A 77 12.39 -11.33 -7.18
C GLU A 77 12.17 -11.54 -5.69
N LYS A 78 12.56 -12.65 -5.05
CA LYS A 78 12.39 -12.80 -3.58
C LYS A 78 10.96 -12.50 -3.06
N VAL A 79 9.95 -12.84 -3.85
CA VAL A 79 8.53 -12.57 -3.60
C VAL A 79 8.12 -12.97 -2.17
N VAL A 80 8.49 -14.18 -1.73
CA VAL A 80 8.16 -14.63 -0.36
C VAL A 80 8.84 -13.77 0.71
N ALA A 81 10.11 -13.40 0.53
CA ALA A 81 10.86 -12.69 1.56
C ALA A 81 10.36 -11.25 1.76
N VAL A 82 9.93 -10.58 0.67
CA VAL A 82 9.56 -9.16 0.68
C VAL A 82 8.04 -8.97 0.65
N ASP A 83 7.33 -9.48 -0.35
CA ASP A 83 5.89 -9.25 -0.53
C ASP A 83 5.04 -9.96 0.53
N GLN A 84 5.51 -11.11 1.04
CA GLN A 84 4.85 -11.84 2.12
C GLN A 84 5.50 -11.56 3.48
N GLU A 85 6.70 -12.08 3.73
CA GLU A 85 7.29 -12.04 5.07
C GLU A 85 7.68 -10.62 5.48
N GLY A 86 8.15 -9.80 4.54
CA GLY A 86 8.39 -8.38 4.76
C GLY A 86 7.12 -7.61 5.14
N ALA A 87 6.00 -7.89 4.46
CA ALA A 87 4.70 -7.36 4.82
C ALA A 87 4.29 -7.77 6.24
N LYS A 88 4.37 -9.07 6.57
CA LYS A 88 4.03 -9.60 7.90
C LYS A 88 4.86 -8.97 9.01
N ARG A 89 6.18 -8.81 8.81
CA ARG A 89 7.05 -8.11 9.77
C ARG A 89 6.60 -6.69 10.02
N LEU A 90 6.21 -5.96 8.97
CA LEU A 90 5.76 -4.57 9.15
C LEU A 90 4.38 -4.52 9.82
N ILE A 91 3.50 -5.49 9.53
CA ILE A 91 2.22 -5.65 10.22
C ILE A 91 2.46 -5.87 11.73
N ASP A 92 3.36 -6.79 12.10
CA ASP A 92 3.70 -7.05 13.50
C ASP A 92 4.30 -5.83 14.20
N ALA A 93 5.25 -5.16 13.55
CA ALA A 93 5.83 -3.92 14.06
C ALA A 93 4.75 -2.85 14.27
N SER A 94 3.86 -2.67 13.30
CA SER A 94 2.75 -1.71 13.35
C SER A 94 1.80 -2.00 14.50
N LYS A 95 1.42 -3.26 14.69
CA LYS A 95 0.58 -3.71 15.79
C LYS A 95 1.23 -3.41 17.13
N ASN A 96 2.49 -3.79 17.31
CA ASN A 96 3.22 -3.59 18.56
C ASN A 96 3.44 -2.10 18.88
N ALA A 97 3.51 -1.24 17.86
CA ALA A 97 3.61 0.20 18.00
C ALA A 97 2.25 0.93 18.13
N ASN A 98 1.13 0.20 18.12
CA ASN A 98 -0.24 0.76 18.14
C ASN A 98 -0.52 1.72 16.97
N VAL A 99 0.00 1.40 15.78
CA VAL A 99 -0.35 2.10 14.54
C VAL A 99 -1.87 2.03 14.35
N LYS A 100 -2.49 3.19 14.08
CA LYS A 100 -3.95 3.33 14.05
C LYS A 100 -4.58 2.72 12.80
N ARG A 101 -3.82 2.62 11.71
CA ARG A 101 -4.30 2.12 10.42
C ARG A 101 -3.17 1.59 9.53
N PHE A 102 -3.42 0.47 8.86
CA PHE A 102 -2.52 -0.14 7.88
C PHE A 102 -3.19 -0.27 6.51
N VAL A 103 -2.67 0.42 5.50
CA VAL A 103 -3.16 0.35 4.12
C VAL A 103 -2.22 -0.53 3.30
N MET A 104 -2.75 -1.64 2.79
CA MET A 104 -2.01 -2.62 2.01
C MET A 104 -2.27 -2.41 0.52
N LEU A 105 -1.20 -2.18 -0.26
CA LEU A 105 -1.25 -2.36 -1.71
C LEU A 105 -1.10 -3.85 -2.03
N SER A 106 -2.22 -4.51 -2.29
CA SER A 106 -2.27 -5.92 -2.69
C SER A 106 -2.39 -6.07 -4.21
N SER A 107 -3.08 -7.10 -4.71
CA SER A 107 -3.31 -7.34 -6.14
C SER A 107 -4.62 -8.09 -6.39
N MET A 108 -5.30 -7.79 -7.49
CA MET A 108 -6.41 -8.62 -7.97
C MET A 108 -5.92 -10.05 -8.23
N GLY A 109 -6.76 -11.04 -7.92
CA GLY A 109 -6.41 -12.46 -8.06
C GLY A 109 -5.69 -13.05 -6.83
N ALA A 110 -5.38 -12.25 -5.81
CA ALA A 110 -4.82 -12.75 -4.55
C ALA A 110 -5.73 -13.80 -3.87
N ASP A 111 -7.06 -13.78 -4.07
CA ASP A 111 -7.93 -14.83 -3.50
C ASP A 111 -7.92 -16.15 -4.28
N ASN A 112 -7.35 -16.16 -5.49
CA ASN A 112 -7.40 -17.32 -6.38
C ASN A 112 -6.08 -17.50 -7.17
N PRO A 113 -4.93 -17.62 -6.47
CA PRO A 113 -3.59 -17.56 -7.07
C PRO A 113 -3.32 -18.68 -8.08
N GLU A 114 -4.00 -19.82 -7.97
CA GLU A 114 -3.84 -20.97 -8.85
C GLU A 114 -4.35 -20.76 -10.28
N VAL A 115 -5.17 -19.73 -10.54
CA VAL A 115 -5.69 -19.44 -11.89
C VAL A 115 -4.70 -18.68 -12.75
N ALA A 116 -3.71 -18.00 -12.16
CA ALA A 116 -2.68 -17.27 -12.91
C ALA A 116 -1.34 -18.00 -12.78
N GLU A 117 -1.09 -18.99 -13.65
CA GLU A 117 0.11 -19.83 -13.58
C GLU A 117 1.41 -19.02 -13.49
N ASP A 118 1.58 -18.00 -14.35
CA ASP A 118 2.78 -17.15 -14.42
C ASP A 118 2.95 -16.23 -13.19
N LEU A 119 1.88 -15.96 -12.46
CA LEU A 119 1.87 -15.06 -11.30
C LEU A 119 1.56 -15.79 -9.99
N LYS A 120 1.51 -17.12 -10.01
CA LYS A 120 1.02 -17.93 -8.89
C LYS A 120 1.77 -17.65 -7.59
N GLU A 121 3.10 -17.63 -7.63
CA GLU A 121 3.92 -17.36 -6.45
C GLU A 121 3.68 -15.95 -5.90
N TYR A 122 3.61 -14.96 -6.80
CA TYR A 122 3.31 -13.57 -6.46
C TYR A 122 1.94 -13.44 -5.81
N LEU A 123 0.88 -13.94 -6.44
CA LEU A 123 -0.47 -13.85 -5.91
C LEU A 123 -0.61 -14.62 -4.60
N GLN A 124 0.05 -15.77 -4.45
CA GLN A 124 0.07 -16.51 -3.18
C GLN A 124 0.75 -15.72 -2.06
N ALA A 125 1.86 -15.03 -2.35
CA ALA A 125 2.51 -14.17 -1.37
C ALA A 125 1.62 -13.00 -0.93
N LYS A 126 0.96 -12.34 -1.89
CA LYS A 126 -0.02 -11.26 -1.60
C LYS A 126 -1.21 -11.79 -0.81
N HIS A 127 -1.75 -12.96 -1.16
CA HIS A 127 -2.79 -13.65 -0.40
C HIS A 127 -2.39 -13.85 1.06
N ASN A 128 -1.21 -14.45 1.28
CA ASN A 128 -0.74 -14.77 2.60
C ASN A 128 -0.48 -13.52 3.46
N ALA A 129 -0.06 -12.41 2.84
CA ALA A 129 0.08 -11.13 3.53
C ALA A 129 -1.28 -10.51 3.87
N ASP A 130 -2.24 -10.56 2.94
CA ASP A 130 -3.61 -10.07 3.14
C ASP A 130 -4.30 -10.83 4.28
N GLU A 131 -4.29 -12.15 4.25
CA GLU A 131 -4.91 -12.98 5.29
C GLU A 131 -4.23 -12.79 6.64
N TYR A 132 -2.90 -12.58 6.65
CA TYR A 132 -2.20 -12.27 7.89
C TYR A 132 -2.68 -10.93 8.48
N LEU A 133 -2.76 -9.88 7.66
CA LEU A 133 -3.27 -8.57 8.10
C LEU A 133 -4.70 -8.69 8.65
N LYS A 134 -5.58 -9.41 7.94
CA LYS A 134 -6.97 -9.66 8.35
C LYS A 134 -7.08 -10.43 9.68
N SER A 135 -6.08 -11.26 9.99
CA SER A 135 -6.03 -12.03 11.25
C SER A 135 -5.64 -11.18 12.47
N THR A 136 -5.19 -9.94 12.24
CA THR A 136 -4.81 -9.01 13.33
C THR A 136 -5.98 -8.14 13.78
N ASP A 137 -5.73 -7.35 14.82
CA ASP A 137 -6.61 -6.32 15.36
C ASP A 137 -6.30 -4.91 14.81
N LEU A 138 -5.39 -4.79 13.84
CA LEU A 138 -5.13 -3.52 13.17
C LEU A 138 -6.32 -3.12 12.30
N HIS A 139 -6.72 -1.86 12.37
CA HIS A 139 -7.60 -1.30 11.36
C HIS A 139 -6.89 -1.31 10.00
N TYR A 140 -7.49 -1.93 8.99
CA TYR A 140 -6.85 -2.04 7.69
C TYR A 140 -7.73 -1.64 6.51
N MET A 141 -7.06 -1.36 5.40
CA MET A 141 -7.65 -1.28 4.06
C MET A 141 -6.77 -2.05 3.09
N ILE A 142 -7.29 -3.10 2.46
CA ILE A 142 -6.57 -3.89 1.46
C ILE A 142 -7.06 -3.49 0.06
N VAL A 143 -6.18 -2.84 -0.69
CA VAL A 143 -6.48 -2.32 -2.03
C VAL A 143 -5.87 -3.26 -3.08
N ARG A 144 -6.71 -3.89 -3.89
CA ARG A 144 -6.31 -4.85 -4.92
C ARG A 144 -6.50 -4.27 -6.32
N PRO A 145 -5.50 -3.58 -6.89
CA PRO A 145 -5.62 -3.05 -8.24
C PRO A 145 -5.53 -4.16 -9.29
N GLY A 146 -6.10 -3.87 -10.47
CA GLY A 146 -5.81 -4.60 -11.70
C GLY A 146 -4.41 -4.31 -12.26
N SER A 147 -4.22 -4.55 -13.55
CA SER A 147 -2.95 -4.33 -14.23
C SER A 147 -2.51 -2.86 -14.14
N LEU A 148 -1.32 -2.64 -13.60
CA LEU A 148 -0.82 -1.29 -13.32
C LEU A 148 -0.19 -0.65 -14.55
N THR A 149 -0.70 0.52 -14.91
CA THR A 149 -0.20 1.30 -16.04
C THR A 149 0.49 2.59 -15.58
N ASN A 150 1.15 3.31 -16.49
CA ASN A 150 1.98 4.49 -16.17
C ASN A 150 1.47 5.79 -16.81
N GLU A 151 0.26 5.78 -17.37
CA GLU A 151 -0.40 7.00 -17.86
C GLU A 151 -0.81 7.88 -16.68
N THR A 152 -1.16 9.13 -17.00
CA THR A 152 -1.67 10.10 -16.04
C THR A 152 -3.00 9.64 -15.45
N GLY A 153 -3.13 9.73 -14.13
CA GLY A 153 -4.37 9.39 -13.44
C GLY A 153 -5.53 10.31 -13.78
N THR A 154 -6.75 9.78 -13.67
CA THR A 154 -7.99 10.52 -13.96
C THR A 154 -8.69 11.04 -12.70
N GLY A 155 -8.25 10.59 -11.51
CA GLY A 155 -8.92 10.83 -10.23
C GLY A 155 -10.23 10.03 -10.08
N LYS A 156 -10.47 9.07 -10.97
CA LYS A 156 -11.68 8.26 -11.03
C LYS A 156 -11.34 6.78 -11.15
N ILE A 157 -12.17 5.95 -10.52
CA ILE A 157 -12.02 4.49 -10.48
C ILE A 157 -13.39 3.81 -10.55
N SER A 158 -13.34 2.51 -10.81
CA SER A 158 -14.38 1.56 -10.44
C SER A 158 -13.90 0.80 -9.20
N LEU A 159 -14.73 0.70 -8.16
CA LEU A 159 -14.42 -0.04 -6.93
C LEU A 159 -15.50 -1.10 -6.66
N LYS A 160 -15.08 -2.33 -6.34
CA LYS A 160 -15.97 -3.42 -5.87
C LYS A 160 -15.21 -4.36 -4.94
N ARG A 161 -15.90 -5.09 -4.06
CA ARG A 161 -15.29 -6.20 -3.30
C ARG A 161 -14.70 -7.28 -4.20
N HIS A 162 -15.37 -7.58 -5.31
CA HIS A 162 -14.86 -8.45 -6.36
C HIS A 162 -15.51 -8.11 -7.71
N PHE A 163 -14.72 -8.00 -8.77
CA PHE A 163 -15.17 -7.69 -10.13
C PHE A 163 -15.49 -8.92 -10.98
N GLY A 164 -14.82 -10.06 -10.73
CA GLY A 164 -14.91 -11.25 -11.58
C GLY A 164 -14.42 -11.04 -13.03
N LYS A 165 -13.62 -9.99 -13.26
CA LYS A 165 -13.02 -9.67 -14.58
C LYS A 165 -11.66 -9.03 -14.42
N HIS A 166 -10.85 -9.09 -15.47
CA HIS A 166 -9.60 -8.35 -15.56
C HIS A 166 -9.83 -6.89 -15.97
N GLY A 167 -8.87 -6.03 -15.67
CA GLY A 167 -8.81 -4.65 -16.10
C GLY A 167 -7.50 -3.99 -15.68
N SER A 168 -7.30 -2.76 -16.13
CA SER A 168 -6.14 -1.93 -15.81
C SER A 168 -6.51 -0.77 -14.89
N ILE A 169 -5.50 -0.15 -14.28
CA ILE A 169 -5.61 1.11 -13.56
C ILE A 169 -4.24 1.81 -13.52
N THR A 170 -4.25 3.14 -13.56
CA THR A 170 -3.01 3.92 -13.47
C THR A 170 -2.40 3.84 -12.07
N ARG A 171 -1.06 3.85 -11.98
CA ARG A 171 -0.38 3.97 -10.67
C ARG A 171 -0.71 5.29 -9.95
N ASP A 172 -1.10 6.33 -10.68
CA ASP A 172 -1.56 7.59 -10.11
C ASP A 172 -2.86 7.41 -9.33
N ASP A 173 -3.86 6.76 -9.94
CA ASP A 173 -5.16 6.54 -9.29
C ASP A 173 -5.06 5.51 -8.16
N VAL A 174 -4.16 4.52 -8.27
CA VAL A 174 -3.82 3.63 -7.15
C VAL A 174 -3.21 4.42 -5.99
N ALA A 175 -2.22 5.28 -6.24
CA ALA A 175 -1.59 6.08 -5.19
C ALA A 175 -2.61 7.02 -4.51
N GLN A 176 -3.48 7.67 -5.28
CA GLN A 176 -4.57 8.50 -4.74
C GLN A 176 -5.55 7.71 -3.88
N THR A 177 -5.89 6.47 -4.29
CA THR A 177 -6.76 5.58 -3.52
C THR A 177 -6.10 5.14 -2.21
N LEU A 178 -4.81 4.77 -2.23
CA LEU A 178 -4.07 4.40 -1.02
C LEU A 178 -4.00 5.56 -0.01
N VAL A 179 -3.80 6.79 -0.48
CA VAL A 179 -3.78 7.98 0.39
C VAL A 179 -5.18 8.30 0.93
N HIS A 180 -6.23 8.22 0.12
CA HIS A 180 -7.60 8.42 0.61
C HIS A 180 -7.99 7.37 1.66
N ALA A 181 -7.55 6.11 1.49
CA ALA A 181 -7.81 5.02 2.42
C ALA A 181 -7.18 5.24 3.82
N LEU A 182 -6.30 6.23 4.00
CA LEU A 182 -5.78 6.61 5.33
C LEU A 182 -6.78 7.38 6.19
N HIS A 183 -7.77 8.03 5.57
CA HIS A 183 -8.77 8.79 6.31
C HIS A 183 -9.72 7.86 7.06
N GLU A 184 -10.17 8.29 8.24
CA GLU A 184 -11.00 7.46 9.13
C GLU A 184 -12.39 7.16 8.55
N ASP A 185 -12.88 8.03 7.66
CA ASP A 185 -14.18 7.93 6.98
C ASP A 185 -14.16 7.04 5.72
N ALA A 186 -12.98 6.59 5.27
CA ALA A 186 -12.82 5.75 4.07
C ALA A 186 -13.21 4.26 4.25
N GLY A 187 -13.84 3.91 5.38
CA GLY A 187 -14.13 2.54 5.78
C GLY A 187 -13.02 1.93 6.65
N THR A 188 -13.30 0.77 7.25
CA THR A 188 -12.36 0.05 8.13
C THR A 188 -12.51 -1.47 7.96
N ASN A 189 -11.40 -2.18 7.88
CA ASN A 189 -11.30 -3.64 7.74
C ASN A 189 -11.88 -4.18 6.41
N GLU A 190 -11.74 -3.40 5.35
CA GLU A 190 -12.26 -3.73 4.03
C GLU A 190 -11.17 -4.25 3.09
N THR A 191 -11.60 -5.11 2.17
CA THR A 191 -10.80 -5.61 1.05
C THR A 191 -11.59 -5.39 -0.22
N PHE A 192 -10.99 -4.69 -1.19
CA PHE A 192 -11.67 -4.36 -2.43
C PHE A 192 -10.71 -4.27 -3.60
N GLU A 193 -11.27 -4.46 -4.77
CA GLU A 193 -10.60 -4.37 -6.05
C GLU A 193 -10.85 -3.00 -6.68
N ILE A 194 -9.85 -2.49 -7.40
CA ILE A 194 -9.96 -1.23 -8.15
C ILE A 194 -9.48 -1.39 -9.59
N LEU A 195 -10.27 -0.81 -10.50
CA LEU A 195 -10.02 -0.72 -11.93
C LEU A 195 -10.25 0.71 -12.41
N GLU A 196 -9.84 1.02 -13.63
CA GLU A 196 -10.25 2.23 -14.33
C GLU A 196 -11.79 2.37 -14.35
N GLY A 197 -12.27 3.60 -14.24
CA GLY A 197 -13.70 3.88 -14.19
C GLY A 197 -14.02 5.36 -14.09
N ASP A 198 -15.30 5.66 -13.87
CA ASP A 198 -15.83 7.01 -13.97
C ASP A 198 -16.25 7.65 -12.63
N THR A 199 -16.04 6.96 -11.51
CA THR A 199 -16.44 7.45 -10.18
C THR A 199 -15.25 8.08 -9.47
N LEU A 200 -15.39 9.31 -8.98
CA LEU A 200 -14.35 9.98 -8.18
C LEU A 200 -13.90 9.10 -7.01
N ILE A 201 -12.60 9.03 -6.76
CA ILE A 201 -12.00 8.11 -5.76
C ILE A 201 -12.66 8.20 -4.38
N GLY A 202 -12.84 9.42 -3.84
CA GLY A 202 -13.52 9.60 -2.54
C GLY A 202 -14.93 9.00 -2.53
N LYS A 203 -15.72 9.29 -3.58
CA LYS A 203 -17.08 8.74 -3.72
C LYS A 203 -17.09 7.23 -3.90
N ALA A 204 -16.07 6.66 -4.53
CA ALA A 204 -15.95 5.21 -4.68
C ALA A 204 -15.68 4.54 -3.32
N LEU A 205 -14.87 5.15 -2.46
CA LEU A 205 -14.56 4.64 -1.12
C LEU A 205 -15.79 4.68 -0.19
N ASP A 206 -16.68 5.66 -0.33
CA ASP A 206 -17.95 5.69 0.41
C ASP A 206 -18.80 4.41 0.24
N SER A 207 -18.57 3.64 -0.84
CA SER A 207 -19.31 2.38 -1.08
C SER A 207 -18.82 1.18 -0.26
N VAL A 208 -17.68 1.32 0.42
CA VAL A 208 -17.12 0.32 1.34
C VAL A 208 -17.00 0.85 2.77
N SER A 209 -17.40 2.10 3.02
CA SER A 209 -17.46 2.69 4.37
C SER A 209 -18.63 2.19 5.22
#